data_AF-A0A1F5DIU1-F1
#
_entry.id   AF-A0A1F5DIU1-F1
#
_cell.length_a   1.000
_cell.length_b   1.000
_cell.length_c   1.000
_cell.angle_alpha   90.00
_cell.angle_beta   90.00
_cell.angle_gamma   90.00
#
_symmetry.space_group_name_H-M   'P 1'
#
loop_
_entity.id
_entity.type
_entity.pdbx_description
1 polymer ?
#
loop_
_entity_poly.entity_id
_entity_poly.type
_entity_poly.pdbx_seq_one_letter_code
_entity_poly.pdbx_strand_id
1 'polypeptide(L)'
;MSYNKKWIALTPRLTKRKFLIAAAGGIAAVGVGYLAKENWISKQSSSINFISNKTETTTTDQISTKVLPPSQHETTTDQMNTSVLPPGQREIDAIKRWNIDHRGIIPINPKFESDKWILTVDGEVENKSSYDWQEFLAIPIMESVNDFHCVEGWSVRNCKWNGIKFKTLTDMVKPTQEAKYVFIECADGYSTSLDLTDLLKDNVLLVTRLNDTPLEESLGGPMRLVIPDKYGYKSPMWINRLNFTNTKKLGYWEKNGYSYTADVWSNDRFENKS
;
A
#
# COMPACT_ATOMS: atom_id res chain seq x y z
N MET A 1 -9.23 57.94 25.96
CA MET A 1 -7.98 57.14 26.04
C MET A 1 -8.03 56.09 24.94
N SER A 2 -7.33 56.34 23.82
CA SER A 2 -7.30 55.44 22.65
C SER A 2 -6.14 54.46 22.82
N TYR A 3 -6.43 53.15 22.82
CA TYR A 3 -5.43 52.09 22.87
C TYR A 3 -5.22 51.51 21.46
N ASN A 4 -4.02 51.70 20.94
CA ASN A 4 -3.59 51.28 19.61
C ASN A 4 -3.04 49.83 19.71
N LYS A 5 -3.74 48.82 19.17
CA LYS A 5 -3.23 47.46 18.98
C LYS A 5 -2.72 47.30 17.54
N LYS A 6 -1.40 47.27 17.35
CA LYS A 6 -0.78 46.87 16.07
C LYS A 6 -0.80 45.34 15.95
N TRP A 7 -1.39 44.88 14.86
CA TRP A 7 -1.38 43.50 14.38
C TRP A 7 -0.03 43.18 13.73
N ILE A 8 0.57 42.03 14.07
CA ILE A 8 1.65 41.43 13.28
C ILE A 8 1.07 40.14 12.70
N ALA A 9 0.72 40.17 11.42
CA ALA A 9 0.36 38.98 10.65
C ALA A 9 1.67 38.29 10.21
N LEU A 10 1.90 37.08 10.71
CA LEU A 10 2.91 36.18 10.17
C LEU A 10 2.26 35.43 8.99
N THR A 11 2.58 35.85 7.76
CA THR A 11 2.24 35.08 6.56
C THR A 11 3.25 33.94 6.38
N PRO A 12 2.84 32.66 6.31
CA PRO A 12 3.75 31.60 5.91
C PRO A 12 4.05 31.73 4.41
N ARG A 13 5.34 31.80 4.09
CA ARG A 13 5.86 31.92 2.73
C ARG A 13 5.86 30.53 2.09
N LEU A 14 4.77 30.18 1.40
CA LEU A 14 4.67 28.95 0.60
C LEU A 14 5.54 29.08 -0.66
N THR A 15 6.72 28.46 -0.68
CA THR A 15 7.48 28.26 -1.92
C THR A 15 6.97 27.00 -2.62
N LYS A 16 6.08 27.16 -3.60
CA LYS A 16 5.73 26.08 -4.54
C LYS A 16 6.96 25.75 -5.38
N ARG A 17 7.60 24.60 -5.15
CA ARG A 17 8.57 24.02 -6.08
C ARG A 17 7.82 23.05 -6.99
N LYS A 18 7.84 23.31 -8.30
CA LYS A 18 7.29 22.38 -9.29
C LYS A 18 8.23 21.17 -9.39
N PHE A 19 7.73 19.98 -9.08
CA PHE A 19 8.39 18.73 -9.42
C PHE A 19 7.96 18.27 -10.81
N LEU A 20 8.91 17.98 -11.68
CA LEU A 20 8.68 17.27 -12.94
C LEU A 20 8.92 15.79 -12.67
N ILE A 21 7.85 15.00 -12.61
CA ILE A 21 7.94 13.54 -12.64
C ILE A 21 8.13 13.15 -14.11
N ALA A 22 9.33 12.70 -14.47
CA ALA A 22 9.58 12.12 -15.77
C ALA A 22 8.96 10.71 -15.82
N ALA A 23 7.77 10.61 -16.41
CA ALA A 23 7.17 9.32 -16.73
C ALA A 23 7.95 8.68 -17.89
N ALA A 24 8.73 7.63 -17.61
CA ALA A 24 9.20 6.72 -18.65
C ALA A 24 7.99 5.91 -19.15
N GLY A 25 7.58 6.19 -20.40
CA GLY A 25 6.34 5.69 -20.98
C GLY A 25 6.30 4.17 -21.14
N GLY A 26 5.22 3.58 -20.66
CA GLY A 26 4.64 2.34 -21.16
C GLY A 26 3.14 2.58 -21.37
N ILE A 27 2.68 2.60 -22.62
CA ILE A 27 1.28 2.85 -22.97
C ILE A 27 0.46 1.62 -22.57
N ALA A 28 -0.39 1.74 -21.56
CA ALA A 28 -1.56 0.90 -21.38
C ALA A 28 -2.79 1.82 -21.36
N ALA A 29 -3.43 1.94 -22.51
CA ALA A 29 -4.66 2.69 -22.66
C ALA A 29 -5.82 1.91 -22.01
N VAL A 30 -6.30 2.35 -20.85
CA VAL A 30 -7.62 2.00 -20.35
C VAL A 30 -8.41 3.31 -20.25
N GLY A 31 -9.27 3.52 -21.24
CA GLY A 31 -10.15 4.69 -21.29
C GLY A 31 -11.18 4.66 -20.17
N VAL A 32 -11.16 5.68 -19.32
CA VAL A 32 -12.26 5.99 -18.40
C VAL A 32 -13.22 6.91 -19.14
N GLY A 33 -14.33 6.36 -19.60
CA GLY A 33 -15.45 7.11 -20.17
C GLY A 33 -16.62 7.14 -19.19
N TYR A 34 -16.87 8.30 -18.59
CA TYR A 34 -18.13 8.63 -17.95
C TYR A 34 -18.92 9.48 -18.95
N LEU A 35 -20.13 9.06 -19.35
CA LEU A 35 -21.34 9.89 -19.50
C LEU A 35 -22.45 9.21 -20.32
N ALA A 36 -23.66 9.45 -19.83
CA ALA A 36 -24.94 9.61 -20.51
C ALA A 36 -25.66 8.39 -21.12
N LYS A 37 -26.81 8.13 -20.50
CA LYS A 37 -27.92 7.26 -20.85
C LYS A 37 -28.70 7.88 -22.02
N GLU A 38 -28.88 7.16 -23.13
CA GLU A 38 -30.09 7.24 -23.96
C GLU A 38 -30.17 6.08 -24.98
N ASN A 39 -31.41 5.64 -25.22
CA ASN A 39 -31.79 4.48 -26.00
C ASN A 39 -31.56 4.68 -27.50
N TRP A 40 -30.96 3.68 -28.17
CA TRP A 40 -31.22 3.47 -29.60
C TRP A 40 -31.05 1.99 -29.99
N ILE A 41 -32.14 1.43 -30.52
CA ILE A 41 -32.20 0.10 -31.14
C ILE A 41 -31.85 0.28 -32.63
N SER A 42 -30.90 -0.51 -33.15
CA SER A 42 -31.09 -1.19 -34.44
C SER A 42 -30.02 -2.26 -34.71
N LYS A 43 -30.53 -3.40 -35.19
CA LYS A 43 -29.85 -4.53 -35.82
C LYS A 43 -28.91 -4.09 -36.95
N GLN A 44 -27.81 -4.80 -37.15
CA GLN A 44 -27.65 -5.56 -38.40
C GLN A 44 -26.64 -6.72 -38.28
N SER A 45 -27.01 -7.83 -38.90
CA SER A 45 -26.26 -9.08 -39.05
C SER A 45 -25.84 -9.23 -40.51
N SER A 46 -24.65 -9.79 -40.73
CA SER A 46 -24.21 -10.47 -41.96
C SER A 46 -22.79 -11.00 -41.70
N SER A 47 -22.54 -12.29 -41.45
CA SER A 47 -22.56 -13.44 -42.39
C SER A 47 -21.66 -13.24 -43.60
N ILE A 48 -20.77 -14.22 -43.88
CA ILE A 48 -20.14 -14.65 -45.15
C ILE A 48 -18.70 -15.13 -44.83
N ASN A 49 -18.13 -16.23 -45.36
CA ASN A 49 -18.64 -17.46 -45.96
C ASN A 49 -17.53 -18.51 -45.87
N PHE A 50 -17.99 -19.75 -45.75
CA PHE A 50 -17.27 -21.00 -45.90
C PHE A 50 -16.77 -21.18 -47.36
N ILE A 51 -15.55 -21.65 -47.56
CA ILE A 51 -15.14 -22.33 -48.81
C ILE A 51 -14.51 -23.67 -48.43
N SER A 52 -15.15 -24.74 -48.88
CA SER A 52 -14.65 -26.11 -48.84
C SER A 52 -13.78 -26.37 -50.07
N ASN A 53 -12.78 -27.24 -49.96
CA ASN A 53 -12.49 -28.22 -51.01
C ASN A 53 -11.89 -29.52 -50.44
N LYS A 54 -12.33 -30.61 -51.09
CA LYS A 54 -12.24 -32.06 -50.82
C LYS A 54 -10.82 -32.59 -51.11
N THR A 55 -10.19 -33.30 -50.17
CA THR A 55 -9.96 -34.76 -50.12
C THR A 55 -9.28 -35.41 -51.34
N GLU A 56 -8.05 -35.90 -51.14
CA GLU A 56 -7.53 -37.11 -51.78
C GLU A 56 -6.71 -37.92 -50.75
N THR A 57 -6.88 -39.24 -50.82
CA THR A 57 -6.35 -40.27 -49.93
C THR A 57 -5.21 -40.99 -50.65
N THR A 58 -4.07 -41.21 -50.00
CA THR A 58 -3.16 -42.32 -50.36
C THR A 58 -2.44 -42.81 -49.11
N THR A 59 -2.65 -44.07 -48.78
CA THR A 59 -1.95 -44.85 -47.76
C THR A 59 -0.58 -45.26 -48.29
N THR A 60 0.46 -45.26 -47.45
CA THR A 60 1.35 -46.42 -47.13
C THR A 60 2.69 -45.96 -46.50
N ASP A 61 3.13 -46.76 -45.54
CA ASP A 61 4.46 -46.91 -44.94
C ASP A 61 4.93 -46.09 -43.73
N GLN A 62 5.19 -46.85 -42.67
CA GLN A 62 5.87 -46.49 -41.45
C GLN A 62 7.39 -46.55 -41.63
N ILE A 63 8.11 -45.51 -41.20
CA ILE A 63 9.47 -45.64 -40.64
C ILE A 63 9.63 -44.68 -39.45
N SER A 64 10.04 -45.27 -38.33
CA SER A 64 10.34 -44.65 -37.04
C SER A 64 11.57 -43.73 -37.11
N THR A 65 11.42 -42.47 -36.67
CA THR A 65 12.54 -41.70 -36.10
C THR A 65 12.13 -41.01 -34.80
N LYS A 66 12.85 -41.41 -33.77
CA LYS A 66 12.83 -41.00 -32.36
C LYS A 66 13.02 -39.48 -32.22
N VAL A 67 11.99 -38.76 -31.77
CA VAL A 67 12.07 -37.35 -31.37
C VAL A 67 12.14 -37.29 -29.85
N LEU A 68 13.25 -36.77 -29.31
CA LEU A 68 13.38 -36.45 -27.89
C LEU A 68 12.37 -35.34 -27.50
N PRO A 69 11.68 -35.45 -26.35
CA PRO A 69 10.86 -34.35 -25.87
C PRO A 69 11.75 -33.16 -25.44
N PRO A 70 11.31 -31.91 -25.66
CA PRO A 70 12.03 -30.74 -25.21
C PRO A 70 12.08 -30.68 -23.67
N SER A 71 13.28 -30.34 -23.20
CA SER A 71 13.70 -30.03 -21.83
C SER A 71 12.59 -29.54 -20.90
N GLN A 72 12.42 -30.25 -19.78
CA GLN A 72 11.77 -29.70 -18.61
C GLN A 72 12.63 -28.55 -18.09
N HIS A 73 12.13 -27.32 -18.24
CA HIS A 73 12.56 -26.24 -17.38
C HIS A 73 12.10 -26.59 -15.96
N GLU A 74 13.07 -26.91 -15.11
CA GLU A 74 12.90 -26.97 -13.67
C GLU A 74 12.34 -25.62 -13.19
N THR A 75 11.05 -25.61 -12.87
CA THR A 75 10.43 -24.52 -12.12
C THR A 75 11.01 -24.58 -10.72
N THR A 76 12.04 -23.76 -10.46
CA THR A 76 12.55 -23.53 -9.12
C THR A 76 11.41 -23.10 -8.21
N THR A 77 11.23 -23.89 -7.16
CA THR A 77 10.33 -23.71 -6.02
C THR A 77 10.44 -22.32 -5.39
N ASP A 78 9.41 -21.48 -5.55
CA ASP A 78 9.00 -20.51 -4.52
C ASP A 78 7.51 -20.13 -4.64
N GLN A 79 6.64 -21.14 -4.71
CA GLN A 79 5.25 -20.97 -4.31
C GLN A 79 5.13 -21.55 -2.89
N MET A 80 5.48 -20.73 -1.89
CA MET A 80 5.23 -21.11 -0.50
C MET A 80 3.75 -21.39 -0.32
N ASN A 81 3.48 -22.59 0.20
CA ASN A 81 2.18 -23.13 0.58
C ASN A 81 1.37 -22.11 1.39
N THR A 82 0.40 -21.45 0.75
CA THR A 82 -0.39 -20.36 1.31
C THR A 82 -1.47 -20.83 2.29
N SER A 83 -1.40 -22.01 2.89
CA SER A 83 -2.46 -22.52 3.80
C SER A 83 -2.26 -22.18 5.28
N VAL A 84 -1.07 -21.71 5.67
CA VAL A 84 -0.71 -21.53 7.08
C VAL A 84 -0.88 -20.08 7.51
N LEU A 85 -1.57 -19.84 8.63
CA LEU A 85 -1.61 -18.56 9.31
C LEU A 85 -0.48 -18.47 10.34
N PRO A 86 -0.02 -17.26 10.71
CA PRO A 86 0.94 -17.11 11.80
C PRO A 86 0.44 -17.73 13.12
N PRO A 87 1.32 -18.09 14.06
CA PRO A 87 0.91 -18.76 15.29
C PRO A 87 -0.12 -17.95 16.10
N GLY A 88 -1.14 -18.65 16.60
CA GLY A 88 -2.22 -18.03 17.39
C GLY A 88 -3.12 -17.09 16.59
N GLN A 89 -3.26 -17.31 15.29
CA GLN A 89 -4.15 -16.57 14.41
C GLN A 89 -5.32 -17.44 13.95
N ARG A 90 -6.51 -16.82 13.87
CA ARG A 90 -7.68 -17.37 13.18
C ARG A 90 -8.07 -16.48 12.01
N GLU A 91 -8.55 -17.05 10.92
CA GLU A 91 -9.06 -16.27 9.81
C GLU A 91 -10.39 -15.58 10.18
N ILE A 92 -10.59 -14.36 9.69
CA ILE A 92 -11.86 -13.65 9.67
C ILE A 92 -12.09 -13.02 8.30
N ASP A 93 -13.35 -12.72 7.97
CA ASP A 93 -13.74 -12.30 6.62
C ASP A 93 -13.27 -10.89 6.23
N ALA A 94 -13.09 -9.99 7.21
CA ALA A 94 -12.78 -8.59 6.95
C ALA A 94 -11.99 -7.94 8.08
N ILE A 95 -11.19 -6.92 7.74
CA ILE A 95 -10.44 -6.12 8.71
C ILE A 95 -11.45 -5.34 9.55
N LYS A 96 -11.33 -5.43 10.88
CA LYS A 96 -12.18 -4.69 11.81
C LYS A 96 -12.06 -3.18 11.58
N ARG A 97 -13.18 -2.48 11.57
CA ARG A 97 -13.25 -1.02 11.38
C ARG A 97 -13.13 -0.28 12.72
N TRP A 98 -12.29 0.76 12.76
CA TRP A 98 -12.06 1.58 13.94
C TRP A 98 -13.26 2.45 14.27
N ASN A 99 -13.59 2.49 15.56
CA ASN A 99 -14.79 3.11 16.13
C ASN A 99 -16.12 2.55 15.58
N ILE A 100 -16.10 1.36 14.96
CA ILE A 100 -17.28 0.59 14.55
C ILE A 100 -17.21 -0.82 15.12
N ASP A 101 -16.22 -1.62 14.70
CA ASP A 101 -16.02 -3.01 15.13
C ASP A 101 -14.95 -3.13 16.23
N HIS A 102 -14.07 -2.13 16.34
CA HIS A 102 -12.98 -2.06 17.32
C HIS A 102 -12.81 -0.64 17.86
N ARG A 103 -12.50 -0.50 19.15
CA ARG A 103 -12.29 0.83 19.77
C ARG A 103 -11.02 1.51 19.20
N GLY A 104 -11.14 2.76 18.78
CA GLY A 104 -9.99 3.59 18.38
C GLY A 104 -9.28 4.25 19.56
N ILE A 105 -8.15 4.91 19.30
CA ILE A 105 -7.39 5.68 20.29
C ILE A 105 -8.17 6.91 20.74
N ILE A 106 -8.84 7.55 19.80
CA ILE A 106 -9.79 8.64 20.02
C ILE A 106 -11.21 8.18 19.64
N PRO A 107 -12.28 8.77 20.22
CA PRO A 107 -13.65 8.30 20.02
C PRO A 107 -14.24 8.59 18.63
N ILE A 108 -13.62 9.48 17.86
CA ILE A 108 -14.06 9.88 16.52
C ILE A 108 -12.85 9.81 15.60
N ASN A 109 -12.97 9.09 14.49
CA ASN A 109 -11.86 8.97 13.53
C ASN A 109 -11.50 10.33 12.92
N PRO A 110 -10.22 10.57 12.57
CA PRO A 110 -9.82 11.77 11.84
C PRO A 110 -10.60 11.92 10.53
N LYS A 111 -11.21 13.09 10.32
CA LYS A 111 -11.90 13.40 9.08
C LYS A 111 -10.91 13.76 7.99
N PHE A 112 -11.16 13.26 6.79
CA PHE A 112 -10.37 13.60 5.61
C PHE A 112 -10.94 14.84 4.90
N GLU A 113 -10.10 15.86 4.73
CA GLU A 113 -10.35 17.03 3.90
C GLU A 113 -9.17 17.19 2.94
N SER A 114 -9.37 16.89 1.65
CA SER A 114 -8.28 16.75 0.66
C SER A 114 -7.47 18.03 0.46
N ASP A 115 -8.08 19.20 0.67
CA ASP A 115 -7.46 20.52 0.55
C ASP A 115 -6.61 20.91 1.77
N LYS A 116 -6.78 20.22 2.90
CA LYS A 116 -6.03 20.43 4.14
C LYS A 116 -5.03 19.32 4.46
N TRP A 117 -5.16 18.18 3.79
CA TRP A 117 -4.31 17.03 4.03
C TRP A 117 -2.88 17.29 3.55
N ILE A 118 -1.91 16.96 4.39
CA ILE A 118 -0.48 17.05 4.10
C ILE A 118 0.22 15.83 4.69
N LEU A 119 1.08 15.18 3.89
CA LEU A 119 2.09 14.25 4.38
C LEU A 119 3.44 14.96 4.47
N THR A 120 4.02 15.02 5.66
CA THR A 120 5.36 15.56 5.88
C THR A 120 6.39 14.44 5.93
N VAL A 121 7.50 14.60 5.20
CA VAL A 121 8.63 13.67 5.22
C VAL A 121 9.92 14.44 5.53
N ASP A 122 10.52 14.13 6.68
CA ASP A 122 11.65 14.90 7.20
C ASP A 122 12.61 14.06 8.07
N GLY A 123 13.50 14.74 8.80
CA GLY A 123 14.56 14.11 9.59
C GLY A 123 15.82 13.85 8.78
N GLU A 124 16.37 12.64 8.90
CA GLU A 124 17.57 12.13 8.25
C GLU A 124 17.34 11.81 6.75
N VAL A 125 16.98 12.84 5.97
CA VAL A 125 16.77 12.77 4.52
C VAL A 125 17.44 13.97 3.83
N GLU A 126 17.93 13.78 2.61
CA GLU A 126 18.50 14.86 1.80
C GLU A 126 17.40 15.82 1.30
N ASN A 127 16.25 15.29 0.88
CA ASN A 127 15.15 16.06 0.30
C ASN A 127 13.91 16.05 1.21
N LYS A 128 13.94 16.87 2.27
CA LYS A 128 12.75 17.11 3.10
C LYS A 128 11.60 17.63 2.23
N SER A 129 10.44 17.01 2.36
CA SER A 129 9.31 17.22 1.46
C SER A 129 7.99 17.23 2.21
N SER A 130 7.01 17.96 1.68
CA SER A 130 5.62 17.89 2.10
C SER A 130 4.79 17.68 0.84
N TYR A 131 3.85 16.74 0.89
CA TYR A 131 2.97 16.40 -0.23
C TYR A 131 1.54 16.76 0.15
N ASP A 132 0.88 17.54 -0.70
CA ASP A 132 -0.58 17.62 -0.65
C ASP A 132 -1.22 16.35 -1.24
N TRP A 133 -2.54 16.25 -1.16
CA TRP A 133 -3.24 15.04 -1.60
C TRP A 133 -3.09 14.77 -3.11
N GLN A 134 -3.06 15.81 -3.94
CA GLN A 134 -2.93 15.65 -5.39
C GLN A 134 -1.50 15.24 -5.77
N GLU A 135 -0.50 15.85 -5.13
CA GLU A 135 0.91 15.51 -5.31
C GLU A 135 1.18 14.06 -4.86
N PHE A 136 0.59 13.64 -3.74
CA PHE A 136 0.70 12.27 -3.27
C PHE A 136 0.09 11.27 -4.27
N LEU A 137 -1.11 11.54 -4.78
CA LEU A 137 -1.75 10.68 -5.78
C LEU A 137 -1.04 10.66 -7.15
N ALA A 138 -0.18 11.64 -7.44
CA ALA A 138 0.62 11.66 -8.66
C ALA A 138 1.83 10.70 -8.62
N ILE A 139 2.17 10.16 -7.43
CA ILE A 139 3.25 9.19 -7.28
C ILE A 139 2.77 7.82 -7.83
N PRO A 140 3.61 7.09 -8.59
CA PRO A 140 3.22 5.79 -9.14
C PRO A 140 2.70 4.82 -8.07
N ILE A 141 1.49 4.31 -8.30
CA ILE A 141 0.87 3.29 -7.45
C ILE A 141 1.23 1.88 -7.91
N MET A 142 1.29 0.97 -6.95
CA MET A 142 1.51 -0.44 -7.11
C MET A 142 0.38 -1.21 -6.44
N GLU A 143 0.17 -2.42 -6.92
CA GLU A 143 -0.73 -3.39 -6.30
C GLU A 143 0.10 -4.44 -5.56
N SER A 144 -0.41 -4.89 -4.41
CA SER A 144 0.14 -6.05 -3.70
C SER A 144 -0.97 -6.79 -2.98
N VAL A 145 -1.01 -8.11 -3.13
CA VAL A 145 -1.93 -8.98 -2.41
C VAL A 145 -1.17 -9.61 -1.26
N ASN A 146 -1.55 -9.28 -0.03
CA ASN A 146 -0.95 -9.85 1.17
C ASN A 146 -2.01 -10.07 2.25
N ASP A 147 -1.69 -10.93 3.20
CA ASP A 147 -2.50 -11.10 4.40
C ASP A 147 -2.31 -9.93 5.36
N PHE A 148 -3.29 -9.70 6.23
CA PHE A 148 -3.24 -8.75 7.32
C PHE A 148 -3.41 -9.48 8.65
N HIS A 149 -2.48 -9.29 9.58
CA HIS A 149 -2.44 -10.04 10.85
C HIS A 149 -2.59 -9.11 12.05
N CYS A 150 -3.60 -9.34 12.88
CA CYS A 150 -3.82 -8.57 14.09
C CYS A 150 -3.18 -9.23 15.32
N VAL A 151 -2.62 -8.40 16.20
CA VAL A 151 -2.07 -8.84 17.49
C VAL A 151 -3.12 -9.46 18.42
N GLU A 152 -4.40 -9.24 18.17
CA GLU A 152 -5.51 -9.87 18.89
C GLU A 152 -5.79 -11.32 18.46
N GLY A 153 -5.00 -11.88 17.53
CA GLY A 153 -5.12 -13.28 17.11
C GLY A 153 -6.14 -13.53 15.99
N TRP A 154 -6.40 -12.54 15.15
CA TRP A 154 -7.17 -12.73 13.91
C TRP A 154 -6.42 -12.21 12.69
N SER A 155 -6.63 -12.85 11.55
CA SER A 155 -6.02 -12.52 10.27
C SER A 155 -7.06 -12.42 9.16
N VAL A 156 -6.80 -11.59 8.16
CA VAL A 156 -7.61 -11.46 6.94
C VAL A 156 -6.72 -11.77 5.77
N ARG A 157 -7.10 -12.74 4.94
CA ARG A 157 -6.26 -13.25 3.86
C ARG A 157 -6.53 -12.53 2.55
N ASN A 158 -5.54 -12.58 1.66
CA ASN A 158 -5.67 -12.10 0.28
C ASN A 158 -6.16 -10.65 0.18
N CYS A 159 -5.73 -9.76 1.09
CA CYS A 159 -6.10 -8.35 1.03
C CYS A 159 -5.40 -7.72 -0.17
N LYS A 160 -6.19 -7.22 -1.13
CA LYS A 160 -5.68 -6.57 -2.33
C LYS A 160 -5.45 -5.09 -2.05
N TRP A 161 -4.20 -4.69 -1.87
CA TRP A 161 -3.82 -3.32 -1.54
C TRP A 161 -3.35 -2.57 -2.78
N ASN A 162 -3.78 -1.31 -2.92
CA ASN A 162 -3.19 -0.40 -3.90
C ASN A 162 -2.65 0.86 -3.20
N GLY A 163 -1.41 1.20 -3.53
CA GLY A 163 -0.69 2.26 -2.83
C GLY A 163 0.68 2.55 -3.42
N ILE A 164 1.40 3.48 -2.79
CA ILE A 164 2.78 3.82 -3.16
C ILE A 164 3.71 2.90 -2.39
N LYS A 165 4.67 2.26 -3.08
CA LYS A 165 5.75 1.55 -2.40
C LYS A 165 6.50 2.50 -1.48
N PHE A 166 6.72 2.11 -0.23
CA PHE A 166 7.49 2.95 0.68
C PHE A 166 8.89 3.24 0.12
N LYS A 167 9.48 2.25 -0.56
CA LYS A 167 10.73 2.42 -1.32
C LYS A 167 10.69 3.54 -2.37
N THR A 168 9.58 3.72 -3.09
CA THR A 168 9.44 4.83 -4.05
C THR A 168 9.54 6.18 -3.35
N LEU A 169 8.94 6.31 -2.17
CA LEU A 169 9.05 7.52 -1.36
C LEU A 169 10.50 7.75 -0.90
N THR A 170 11.21 6.70 -0.46
CA THR A 170 12.62 6.81 -0.08
C THR A 170 13.52 7.19 -1.25
N ASP A 171 13.26 6.68 -2.45
CA ASP A 171 14.02 7.04 -3.64
C ASP A 171 13.88 8.55 -3.98
N MET A 172 12.72 9.16 -3.64
CA MET A 172 12.47 10.60 -3.80
C MET A 172 13.15 11.44 -2.70
N VAL A 173 12.99 11.05 -1.43
CA VAL A 173 13.48 11.86 -0.30
C VAL A 173 14.96 11.64 0.02
N LYS A 174 15.52 10.51 -0.43
CA LYS A 174 16.92 10.08 -0.25
C LYS A 174 17.35 10.12 1.23
N PRO A 175 17.00 9.09 2.03
CA PRO A 175 17.49 8.95 3.40
C PRO A 175 19.01 9.01 3.47
N THR A 176 19.55 9.71 4.48
CA THR A 176 21.00 9.77 4.69
C THR A 176 21.53 8.42 5.18
N GLN A 177 22.85 8.23 5.19
CA GLN A 177 23.46 7.01 5.73
C GLN A 177 23.16 6.79 7.22
N GLU A 178 22.80 7.87 7.94
CA GLU A 178 22.46 7.82 9.35
C GLU A 178 20.99 7.45 9.60
N ALA A 179 20.12 7.50 8.59
CA ALA A 179 18.75 7.04 8.73
C ALA A 179 18.71 5.53 8.98
N LYS A 180 18.23 5.13 10.16
CA LYS A 180 18.05 3.72 10.56
C LYS A 180 16.61 3.37 10.86
N TYR A 181 15.80 4.35 11.23
CA TYR A 181 14.41 4.18 11.63
C TYR A 181 13.54 5.24 10.98
N VAL A 182 12.23 4.97 10.93
CA VAL A 182 11.21 5.97 10.62
C VAL A 182 10.21 6.01 11.75
N PHE A 183 10.15 7.15 12.43
CA PHE A 183 9.11 7.45 13.40
C PHE A 183 7.89 8.02 12.67
N ILE A 184 6.74 7.38 12.85
CA ILE A 184 5.51 7.66 12.13
C ILE A 184 4.51 8.30 13.08
N GLU A 185 3.97 9.45 12.68
CA GLU A 185 2.94 10.19 13.43
C GLU A 185 1.63 10.18 12.65
N CYS A 186 0.52 10.06 13.39
CA CYS A 186 -0.83 9.90 12.84
C CYS A 186 -1.76 11.00 13.35
N ALA A 187 -2.80 11.31 12.56
CA ALA A 187 -3.74 12.37 12.88
C ALA A 187 -4.59 12.12 14.14
N ASP A 188 -4.73 10.87 14.57
CA ASP A 188 -5.44 10.48 15.79
C ASP A 188 -4.56 10.50 17.06
N GLY A 189 -3.30 10.94 16.92
CA GLY A 189 -2.31 10.92 18.00
C GLY A 189 -1.58 9.58 18.15
N TYR A 190 -1.87 8.59 17.29
CA TYR A 190 -1.09 7.35 17.24
C TYR A 190 0.34 7.63 16.74
N SER A 191 1.27 6.82 17.23
CA SER A 191 2.64 6.78 16.70
C SER A 191 3.22 5.39 16.79
N THR A 192 4.14 5.09 15.89
CA THR A 192 4.97 3.87 15.89
C THR A 192 6.33 4.18 15.27
N SER A 193 7.29 3.28 15.43
CA SER A 193 8.59 3.38 14.78
C SER A 193 8.93 2.07 14.13
N LEU A 194 9.47 2.12 12.93
CA LEU A 194 9.89 0.94 12.18
C LEU A 194 11.34 1.08 11.75
N ASP A 195 12.02 -0.05 11.62
CA ASP A 195 13.35 -0.10 11.05
C ASP A 195 13.26 0.24 9.56
N LEU A 196 14.17 1.07 9.07
CA LEU A 196 14.16 1.48 7.68
C LEU A 196 14.32 0.26 6.75
N THR A 197 15.07 -0.75 7.17
CA THR A 197 15.24 -2.01 6.42
C THR A 197 13.94 -2.77 6.25
N ASP A 198 13.06 -2.77 7.25
CA ASP A 198 11.74 -3.40 7.15
C ASP A 198 10.83 -2.63 6.20
N LEU A 199 10.88 -1.30 6.26
CA LEU A 199 10.10 -0.42 5.38
C LEU A 199 10.53 -0.47 3.92
N LEU A 200 11.77 -0.89 3.63
CA LEU A 200 12.29 -1.00 2.27
C LEU A 200 11.92 -2.31 1.56
N LYS A 201 11.19 -3.22 2.23
CA LYS A 201 10.67 -4.45 1.62
C LYS A 201 9.66 -4.15 0.52
N ASP A 202 9.61 -5.02 -0.49
CA ASP A 202 8.85 -4.79 -1.73
C ASP A 202 7.32 -4.75 -1.57
N ASN A 203 6.80 -5.40 -0.53
CA ASN A 203 5.37 -5.49 -0.20
C ASN A 203 4.90 -4.45 0.82
N VAL A 204 5.76 -3.49 1.21
CA VAL A 204 5.41 -2.41 2.14
C VAL A 204 4.91 -1.20 1.37
N LEU A 205 3.64 -0.87 1.61
CA LEU A 205 2.91 0.14 0.84
C LEU A 205 2.28 1.20 1.76
N LEU A 206 2.30 2.45 1.30
CA LEU A 206 1.39 3.52 1.74
C LEU A 206 0.12 3.42 0.89
N VAL A 207 -0.91 2.80 1.42
CA VAL A 207 -2.09 2.35 0.68
C VAL A 207 -3.22 3.37 0.75
N THR A 208 -3.96 3.50 -0.35
CA THR A 208 -5.14 4.37 -0.46
C THR A 208 -6.40 3.59 -0.82
N ARG A 209 -6.25 2.31 -1.22
CA ARG A 209 -7.35 1.41 -1.57
C ARG A 209 -7.15 0.01 -0.98
N LEU A 210 -8.27 -0.63 -0.68
CA LEU A 210 -8.39 -2.04 -0.31
C LEU A 210 -9.47 -2.68 -1.19
N ASN A 211 -9.17 -3.82 -1.80
CA ASN A 211 -10.08 -4.59 -2.64
C ASN A 211 -10.74 -3.71 -3.72
N ASP A 212 -9.91 -2.97 -4.45
CA ASP A 212 -10.31 -2.05 -5.52
C ASP A 212 -11.23 -0.89 -5.07
N THR A 213 -11.43 -0.66 -3.78
CA THR A 213 -12.22 0.45 -3.25
C THR A 213 -11.35 1.43 -2.46
N PRO A 214 -11.63 2.75 -2.50
CA PRO A 214 -10.96 3.69 -1.60
C PRO A 214 -11.09 3.25 -0.14
N LEU A 215 -10.04 3.44 0.65
CA LEU A 215 -10.09 3.11 2.07
C LEU A 215 -11.21 3.89 2.76
N GLU A 216 -12.06 3.15 3.47
CA GLU A 216 -12.99 3.76 4.42
C GLU A 216 -12.22 4.53 5.49
N GLU A 217 -12.82 5.60 6.01
CA GLU A 217 -12.25 6.38 7.12
C GLU A 217 -11.88 5.44 8.28
N SER A 218 -12.77 4.53 8.64
CA SER A 218 -12.62 3.55 9.73
C SER A 218 -11.56 2.46 9.47
N LEU A 219 -11.02 2.37 8.24
CA LEU A 219 -9.91 1.49 7.88
C LEU A 219 -8.60 2.26 7.68
N GLY A 220 -8.59 3.56 8.02
CA GLY A 220 -7.42 4.43 7.92
C GLY A 220 -7.39 5.31 6.68
N GLY A 221 -8.52 5.49 5.99
CA GLY A 221 -8.64 6.44 4.88
C GLY A 221 -8.31 7.87 5.31
N PRO A 222 -7.60 8.66 4.49
CA PRO A 222 -7.36 8.42 3.06
C PRO A 222 -6.12 7.54 2.79
N MET A 223 -5.25 7.34 3.80
CA MET A 223 -3.98 6.64 3.63
C MET A 223 -3.49 6.01 4.94
N ARG A 224 -3.04 4.75 4.84
CA ARG A 224 -2.37 4.01 5.91
C ARG A 224 -1.10 3.31 5.40
N LEU A 225 -0.23 2.91 6.31
CA LEU A 225 0.84 1.95 5.99
C LEU A 225 0.27 0.52 6.08
N VAL A 226 0.76 -0.36 5.20
CA VAL A 226 0.63 -1.81 5.31
C VAL A 226 2.03 -2.42 5.27
N ILE A 227 2.36 -3.19 6.32
CA ILE A 227 3.58 -3.99 6.44
C ILE A 227 3.21 -5.44 6.80
N PRO A 228 3.15 -6.36 5.82
CA PRO A 228 2.54 -7.68 6.00
C PRO A 228 3.20 -8.57 7.06
N ASP A 229 4.53 -8.50 7.19
CA ASP A 229 5.29 -9.38 8.09
C ASP A 229 5.18 -8.99 9.57
N LYS A 230 4.42 -7.94 9.90
CA LYS A 230 4.28 -7.41 11.26
C LYS A 230 2.83 -7.34 11.70
N TYR A 231 2.61 -7.44 13.01
CA TYR A 231 1.27 -7.25 13.57
C TYR A 231 0.70 -5.86 13.25
N GLY A 232 -0.62 -5.81 13.05
CA GLY A 232 -1.33 -4.67 12.50
C GLY A 232 -1.16 -3.34 13.24
N TYR A 233 -0.74 -3.35 14.51
CA TYR A 233 -0.39 -2.10 15.21
C TYR A 233 0.83 -1.40 14.59
N LYS A 234 1.73 -2.12 13.91
CA LYS A 234 2.83 -1.53 13.14
C LYS A 234 2.41 -1.03 11.75
N SER A 235 1.15 -1.20 11.37
CA SER A 235 0.56 -0.67 10.13
C SER A 235 -0.31 0.57 10.46
N PRO A 236 0.29 1.73 10.81
CA PRO A 236 -0.43 2.92 11.25
C PRO A 236 -1.40 3.47 10.21
N MET A 237 -2.46 4.09 10.69
CA MET A 237 -3.54 4.71 9.91
C MET A 237 -3.48 6.23 10.00
N TRP A 238 -4.03 6.94 9.01
CA TRP A 238 -4.11 8.40 9.01
C TRP A 238 -2.75 9.09 9.19
N ILE A 239 -1.73 8.58 8.51
CA ILE A 239 -0.35 9.06 8.65
C ILE A 239 -0.27 10.50 8.13
N ASN A 240 0.35 11.38 8.93
CA ASN A 240 0.61 12.77 8.55
C ASN A 240 2.10 13.14 8.54
N ARG A 241 2.96 12.34 9.18
CA ARG A 241 4.41 12.56 9.17
C ARG A 241 5.22 11.28 9.24
N LEU A 242 6.29 11.27 8.43
CA LEU A 242 7.34 10.26 8.39
C LEU A 242 8.67 10.94 8.74
N ASN A 243 9.15 10.74 9.97
CA ASN A 243 10.38 11.32 10.46
C ASN A 243 11.49 10.25 10.43
N PHE A 244 12.44 10.39 9.52
CA PHE A 244 13.61 9.51 9.44
C PHE A 244 14.59 9.85 10.57
N THR A 245 15.04 8.86 11.32
CA THR A 245 15.91 9.06 12.49
C THR A 245 17.06 8.05 12.53
N ASN A 246 18.13 8.43 13.22
CA ASN A 246 19.24 7.53 13.54
C ASN A 246 19.02 6.73 14.85
N THR A 247 18.03 7.14 15.64
CA THR A 247 17.73 6.54 16.94
C THR A 247 16.33 5.94 16.94
N LYS A 248 16.23 4.75 17.54
CA LYS A 248 14.97 4.05 17.75
C LYS A 248 14.12 4.80 18.77
N LYS A 249 12.90 5.18 18.40
CA LYS A 249 11.91 5.79 19.31
C LYS A 249 10.75 4.84 19.52
N LEU A 250 10.24 4.72 20.75
CA LEU A 250 9.05 3.92 21.00
C LEU A 250 7.78 4.72 20.68
N GLY A 251 6.86 4.08 19.96
CA GLY A 251 5.53 4.62 19.66
C GLY A 251 4.54 4.32 20.78
N TYR A 252 3.25 4.36 20.44
CA TYR A 252 2.17 4.19 21.39
C TYR A 252 2.13 2.77 21.96
N TRP A 253 2.00 1.73 21.15
CA TRP A 253 1.85 0.37 21.66
C TRP A 253 3.15 -0.18 22.25
N GLU A 254 4.29 0.19 21.69
CA GLU A 254 5.60 -0.22 22.19
C GLU A 254 5.86 0.35 23.60
N LYS A 255 5.43 1.58 23.87
CA LYS A 255 5.44 2.14 25.24
C LYS A 255 4.50 1.43 26.20
N ASN A 256 3.48 0.75 25.69
CA ASN A 256 2.48 0.01 26.46
C ASN A 256 2.78 -1.49 26.55
N GLY A 257 4.03 -1.90 26.29
CA GLY A 257 4.50 -3.27 26.49
C GLY A 257 4.28 -4.22 25.32
N TYR A 258 3.89 -3.71 24.15
CA TYR A 258 3.91 -4.49 22.92
C TYR A 258 5.33 -4.54 22.35
N SER A 259 5.65 -5.63 21.64
CA SER A 259 6.98 -5.80 21.05
C SER A 259 7.30 -4.67 20.07
N TYR A 260 8.58 -4.29 20.02
CA TYR A 260 9.03 -3.40 18.95
C TYR A 260 9.03 -4.08 17.57
N THR A 261 9.48 -5.34 17.48
CA THR A 261 9.68 -6.03 16.20
C THR A 261 8.34 -6.43 15.58
N ALA A 262 7.41 -6.85 16.43
CA ALA A 262 6.04 -7.24 16.09
C ALA A 262 5.96 -8.36 15.04
N ASP A 263 6.98 -9.20 14.93
CA ASP A 263 7.06 -10.24 13.91
C ASP A 263 5.94 -11.29 14.11
N VAL A 264 5.16 -11.50 13.03
CA VAL A 264 3.96 -12.33 13.10
C VAL A 264 4.31 -13.82 13.22
N TRP A 265 5.39 -14.26 12.58
CA TRP A 265 5.74 -15.67 12.44
C TRP A 265 6.44 -16.24 13.66
N SER A 266 7.23 -15.43 14.36
CA SER A 266 7.82 -15.73 15.67
C SER A 266 6.84 -15.53 16.84
N ASN A 267 5.61 -15.09 16.55
CA ASN A 267 4.59 -14.77 17.55
C ASN A 267 5.02 -13.67 18.55
N ASP A 268 5.79 -12.68 18.08
CA ASP A 268 6.38 -11.63 18.92
C ASP A 268 5.37 -10.50 19.21
N ARG A 269 4.44 -10.77 20.14
CA ARG A 269 3.32 -9.86 20.46
C ARG A 269 3.69 -8.80 21.50
N PHE A 270 4.43 -9.20 22.52
CA PHE A 270 4.67 -8.39 23.71
C PHE A 270 6.16 -8.29 23.97
N GLU A 271 6.58 -7.16 24.52
CA GLU A 271 7.96 -6.98 24.94
C GLU A 271 8.25 -7.99 26.06
N ASN A 272 9.27 -8.83 25.86
CA ASN A 272 9.75 -9.71 26.91
C ASN A 272 10.35 -8.86 28.02
N LYS A 273 9.60 -8.65 29.11
CA LYS A 273 10.13 -8.04 30.32
C LYS A 273 11.09 -9.05 30.96
N SER A 274 12.38 -8.89 30.70
CA SER A 274 13.47 -9.50 31.48
C SER A 274 13.46 -8.95 32.91
#